data_AF-A0A1I3DEX4-F1
#
_entry.id   AF-A0A1I3DEX4-F1
#
_cell.length_a   1.000
_cell.length_b   1.000
_cell.length_c   1.000
_cell.angle_alpha   90.00
_cell.angle_beta   90.00
_cell.angle_gamma   90.00
#
_symmetry.space_group_name_H-M   'P 1'
#
loop_
_entity.id
_entity.type
_entity.pdbx_description
1 polymer ?
#
loop_
_entity_poly.entity_id
_entity_poly.type
_entity_poly.pdbx_seq_one_letter_code
_entity_poly.pdbx_strand_id
1 'polypeptide(L)'
;MNRQLLTLSRVVLHPTYRGAGIGYRFIRRCCELTGYPWIETLTQMGHVNPVFERAGFRRVGVSRTVERSRASHSLLYRRQKHGQKAALLTRETYDKSRFANPVYYIFDNRAHAARHGPASGGR
;
A
#
# COMPACT_ATOMS: atom_id res chain seq x y z
N MET A 1 -15.35 10.38 -1.18
CA MET A 1 -14.40 9.25 -1.30
C MET A 1 -14.10 9.02 -2.78
N ASN A 2 -12.84 8.79 -3.14
CA ASN A 2 -12.42 8.62 -4.53
C ASN A 2 -13.00 7.31 -5.11
N ARG A 3 -13.91 7.39 -6.09
CA ARG A 3 -14.64 6.20 -6.61
C ARG A 3 -13.87 5.43 -7.68
N GLN A 4 -12.72 5.94 -8.10
CA GLN A 4 -11.95 5.42 -9.24
C GLN A 4 -10.60 4.83 -8.82
N LEU A 5 -10.24 4.92 -7.53
CA LEU A 5 -8.93 4.53 -7.03
C LEU A 5 -9.09 3.54 -5.86
N LEU A 6 -8.38 2.42 -5.93
CA LEU A 6 -8.33 1.40 -4.89
C LEU A 6 -6.91 1.28 -4.32
N THR A 7 -6.78 1.24 -3.00
CA THR A 7 -5.47 1.09 -2.34
C THR A 7 -5.21 -0.38 -1.99
N LEU A 8 -4.24 -1.00 -2.65
CA LEU A 8 -3.74 -2.33 -2.30
C LEU A 8 -2.91 -2.24 -1.02
N SER A 9 -3.57 -2.55 0.09
CA SER A 9 -3.03 -2.34 1.43
C SER A 9 -2.10 -3.46 1.90
N ARG A 10 -2.41 -4.71 1.54
CA ARG A 10 -1.62 -5.90 1.92
C ARG A 10 -1.71 -6.99 0.87
N VAL A 11 -0.60 -7.68 0.65
CA VAL A 11 -0.54 -8.91 -0.13
C VAL A 11 0.02 -10.00 0.78
N VAL A 12 -0.74 -11.07 0.96
CA VAL A 12 -0.34 -12.22 1.79
C VAL A 12 -0.40 -13.47 0.94
N LEU A 13 0.71 -14.21 0.92
CA LEU A 13 0.82 -15.52 0.29
C LEU A 13 1.30 -16.50 1.34
N HIS A 14 0.85 -17.75 1.25
CA HIS A 14 1.34 -18.80 2.13
C HIS A 14 2.87 -18.95 1.95
N PRO A 15 3.67 -19.06 3.04
CA PRO A 15 5.13 -19.08 2.97
C PRO A 15 5.70 -20.17 2.04
N THR A 16 5.03 -21.31 1.92
CA THR A 16 5.40 -22.41 0.98
C THR A 16 5.56 -21.94 -0.47
N TYR A 17 4.85 -20.88 -0.87
CA TYR A 17 4.93 -20.35 -2.23
C TYR A 17 5.90 -19.17 -2.39
N ARG A 18 6.61 -18.80 -1.32
CA ARG A 18 7.66 -17.77 -1.38
C ARG A 18 8.82 -18.30 -2.25
N GLY A 19 9.41 -17.43 -3.07
CA GLY A 19 10.55 -17.79 -3.92
C GLY A 19 10.18 -18.46 -5.24
N ALA A 20 8.98 -19.03 -5.38
CA ALA A 20 8.50 -19.68 -6.62
C ALA A 20 8.13 -18.69 -7.76
N GLY A 21 8.33 -17.38 -7.57
CA GLY A 21 7.99 -16.36 -8.56
C GLY A 21 6.49 -16.12 -8.79
N ILE A 22 5.59 -16.82 -8.10
CA ILE A 22 4.14 -16.71 -8.37
C ILE A 22 3.52 -15.38 -7.89
N GLY A 23 4.18 -14.67 -6.98
CA GLY A 23 3.57 -13.53 -6.28
C GLY A 23 3.18 -12.38 -7.21
N TYR A 24 4.02 -12.03 -8.19
CA TYR A 24 3.69 -10.96 -9.12
C TYR A 24 2.52 -11.34 -10.05
N ARG A 25 2.42 -12.62 -10.45
CA ARG A 25 1.30 -13.13 -11.27
C ARG A 25 -0.01 -13.08 -10.49
N PHE A 26 0.02 -13.48 -9.22
CA PHE A 26 -1.11 -13.39 -8.31
C PHE A 26 -1.59 -11.93 -8.16
N ILE A 27 -0.67 -11.02 -7.83
CA ILE A 27 -0.98 -9.59 -7.68
C ILE A 27 -1.63 -9.04 -8.94
N ARG A 28 -1.00 -9.27 -10.11
CA ARG A 28 -1.51 -8.81 -11.39
C ARG A 28 -2.94 -9.30 -11.63
N ARG A 29 -3.18 -10.61 -11.46
CA ARG A 29 -4.49 -11.20 -11.72
C ARG A 29 -5.55 -10.67 -10.77
N CYS A 30 -5.24 -10.49 -9.49
CA CYS A 30 -6.14 -9.87 -8.54
C CYS A 30 -6.51 -8.44 -8.95
N CYS A 31 -5.53 -7.62 -9.34
CA CYS A 31 -5.75 -6.23 -9.76
C CYS A 31 -6.69 -6.15 -10.99
N GLU A 32 -6.43 -6.96 -12.01
CA GLU A 32 -7.26 -7.07 -13.22
C GLU A 32 -8.73 -7.40 -12.91
N LEU A 33 -8.96 -8.23 -11.90
CA LEU A 33 -10.30 -8.70 -11.50
C LEU A 33 -11.08 -7.72 -10.61
N THR A 34 -10.45 -6.68 -10.06
CA THR A 34 -11.13 -5.76 -9.12
C THR A 34 -12.22 -4.89 -9.76
N GLY A 35 -12.15 -4.66 -11.07
CA GLY A 35 -13.05 -3.75 -11.78
C GLY A 35 -12.79 -2.25 -11.53
N TYR A 36 -11.80 -1.89 -10.72
CA TYR A 36 -11.39 -0.49 -10.51
C TYR A 36 -10.37 -0.05 -11.56
N PRO A 37 -10.44 1.18 -12.10
CA PRO A 37 -9.54 1.62 -13.17
C PRO A 37 -8.11 1.90 -12.70
N TRP A 38 -7.93 2.28 -11.44
CA TRP A 38 -6.63 2.57 -10.86
C TRP A 38 -6.46 1.85 -9.53
N ILE A 39 -5.31 1.18 -9.38
CA ILE A 39 -4.91 0.58 -8.11
C ILE A 39 -3.58 1.18 -7.70
N GLU A 40 -3.49 1.66 -6.47
CA GLU A 40 -2.26 2.21 -5.91
C GLU A 40 -1.71 1.33 -4.79
N THR A 41 -0.40 1.40 -4.57
CA THR A 41 0.23 0.79 -3.40
C THR A 41 1.47 1.56 -2.97
N LEU A 42 1.78 1.48 -1.67
CA LEU A 42 2.97 2.03 -1.04
C LEU A 42 3.74 0.90 -0.38
N THR A 43 5.04 0.79 -0.67
CA THR A 43 5.88 -0.24 -0.05
C THR A 43 7.31 0.22 0.18
N GLN A 44 7.82 -0.05 1.38
CA GLN A 44 9.24 0.15 1.68
C GLN A 44 10.13 -0.87 0.95
N MET A 45 9.58 -2.06 0.67
CA MET A 45 10.30 -3.13 -0.02
C MET A 45 10.44 -2.89 -1.52
N GLY A 46 9.80 -1.85 -2.09
CA GLY A 46 9.94 -1.49 -3.50
C GLY A 46 11.37 -1.08 -3.88
N HIS A 47 12.21 -0.70 -2.91
CA HIS A 47 13.64 -0.46 -3.15
C HIS A 47 14.47 -1.75 -3.27
N VAL A 48 13.96 -2.87 -2.78
CA VAL A 48 14.69 -4.13 -2.67
C VAL A 48 14.20 -5.16 -3.68
N ASN A 49 12.88 -5.21 -3.91
CA ASN A 49 12.27 -6.21 -4.77
C ASN A 49 11.26 -5.59 -5.75
N PRO A 50 11.46 -5.75 -7.07
CA PRO A 50 10.61 -5.18 -8.10
C PRO A 50 9.33 -6.01 -8.36
N VAL A 51 8.70 -6.55 -7.30
CA VAL A 51 7.53 -7.45 -7.43
C VAL A 51 6.34 -6.75 -8.08
N PHE A 52 6.17 -5.46 -7.79
CA PHE A 52 5.07 -4.67 -8.33
C PHE A 52 5.31 -4.28 -9.79
N GLU A 53 6.54 -3.91 -10.15
CA GLU A 53 6.95 -3.68 -11.54
C GLU A 53 6.73 -4.93 -12.38
N ARG A 54 7.14 -6.10 -11.89
CA ARG A 54 6.88 -7.40 -12.55
C ARG A 54 5.39 -7.71 -12.65
N ALA A 55 4.57 -7.26 -11.71
CA ALA A 55 3.11 -7.38 -11.77
C ALA A 55 2.48 -6.39 -12.77
N GLY A 56 3.24 -5.43 -13.31
CA GLY A 56 2.77 -4.42 -14.26
C GLY A 56 2.45 -3.06 -13.63
N PHE A 57 2.82 -2.82 -12.38
CA PHE A 57 2.72 -1.50 -11.78
C PHE A 57 3.81 -0.58 -12.33
N ARG A 58 3.47 0.70 -12.48
CA ARG A 58 4.41 1.77 -12.74
C ARG A 58 4.90 2.37 -11.43
N ARG A 59 6.21 2.41 -11.24
CA ARG A 59 6.86 3.18 -10.17
C ARG A 59 6.66 4.67 -10.44
N VAL A 60 5.98 5.36 -9.53
CA VAL A 60 5.66 6.79 -9.69
C VAL A 60 6.67 7.66 -8.93
N GLY A 61 7.07 7.23 -7.73
CA GLY A 61 7.98 8.03 -6.91
C GLY A 61 8.19 7.43 -5.54
N VAL A 62 8.68 8.24 -4.62
CA VAL A 62 8.94 7.85 -3.24
C VAL A 62 8.24 8.84 -2.32
N SER A 63 7.43 8.34 -1.39
CA SER A 63 6.85 9.17 -0.34
C SER A 63 7.93 9.49 0.68
N ARG A 64 8.35 10.74 0.76
CA ARG A 64 9.37 11.18 1.71
C ARG A 64 8.71 11.55 3.03
N THR A 65 9.22 11.02 4.13
CA THR A 65 8.84 11.51 5.44
C THR A 65 9.38 12.93 5.62
N VAL A 66 8.47 13.89 5.81
CA VAL A 66 8.85 15.23 6.30
C VAL A 66 9.38 15.07 7.72
N GLU A 67 10.52 15.69 8.02
CA GLU A 67 11.11 15.68 9.35
C GLU A 67 10.07 16.13 10.38
N ARG A 68 9.62 15.17 11.21
CA ARG A 68 8.54 15.38 12.18
C ARG A 68 9.09 15.07 13.55
N SER A 69 8.88 15.97 14.51
CA SER A 69 9.20 15.68 15.90
C SER A 69 8.48 14.40 16.36
N ARG A 70 9.02 13.70 17.36
CA ARG A 70 8.38 12.51 17.95
C ARG A 70 6.96 12.79 18.43
N ALA A 71 6.68 14.00 18.93
CA ALA A 71 5.34 14.44 19.30
C ALA A 71 4.41 14.50 18.08
N SER A 72 4.86 15.14 16.99
CA SER A 72 4.11 15.22 15.72
C SER A 72 3.91 13.84 15.08
N HIS A 73 4.90 12.95 15.16
CA HIS A 73 4.82 11.59 14.64
C HIS A 73 3.82 10.72 15.42
N SER A 74 3.72 10.93 16.74
CA SER A 74 2.74 10.25 17.60
C SER A 74 1.29 10.57 17.21
N LEU A 75 1.04 11.73 16.59
CA LEU A 75 -0.29 12.12 16.11
C LEU A 75 -0.82 11.19 14.99
N LEU A 76 0.07 10.59 14.19
CA LEU A 76 -0.32 9.69 13.09
C LEU A 76 -0.91 8.37 13.60
N TYR A 77 -0.51 7.96 14.80
CA TYR A 77 -0.98 6.72 15.44
C TYR A 77 -2.16 6.97 16.38
N ARG A 78 -2.68 8.21 16.42
CA ARG A 78 -3.80 8.60 17.27
C ARG A 78 -5.09 7.94 16.77
N ARG A 79 -5.44 6.77 17.32
CA ARG A 79 -6.86 6.43 17.51
C ARG A 79 -7.38 7.31 18.64
N GLN A 80 -8.42 8.11 18.40
CA GLN A 80 -9.11 8.76 19.51
C GLN A 80 -9.74 7.67 20.39
N LYS A 81 -9.04 7.27 21.45
CA LYS A 81 -9.69 6.66 22.61
C LYS A 81 -10.15 7.82 23.48
N HIS A 82 -11.47 7.95 23.62
CA HIS A 82 -12.13 8.95 24.44
C HIS A 82 -11.51 8.94 25.86
N GLY A 83 -11.01 10.07 26.34
CA GLY A 83 -10.67 10.29 27.75
C GLY A 83 -9.24 9.97 28.25
N GLN A 84 -8.31 9.48 27.42
CA GLN A 84 -6.92 9.26 27.86
C GLN A 84 -5.92 10.14 27.09
N LYS A 85 -5.03 10.85 27.82
CA LYS A 85 -3.89 11.56 27.23
C LYS A 85 -3.05 10.55 26.44
N ALA A 86 -2.94 10.75 25.13
CA ALA A 86 -2.23 9.84 24.24
C ALA A 86 -0.75 9.77 24.65
N ALA A 87 -0.29 8.57 24.99
CA ALA A 87 1.14 8.32 25.22
C ALA A 87 1.92 8.60 23.92
N LEU A 88 3.08 9.24 24.06
CA LEU A 88 4.01 9.39 22.96
C LEU A 88 4.40 8.00 22.43
N LEU A 89 4.58 7.88 21.11
CA LEU A 89 5.19 6.69 20.51
C LEU A 89 6.48 6.36 21.24
N THR A 90 6.85 5.09 21.37
CA THR A 90 8.15 4.74 21.95
C THR A 90 9.28 5.35 21.10
N ARG A 91 10.44 5.59 21.73
CA ARG A 91 11.61 6.14 21.02
C ARG A 91 12.04 5.21 19.90
N GLU A 92 12.01 3.90 20.14
CA GLU A 92 12.34 2.88 19.15
C GLU A 92 11.42 2.94 17.91
N THR A 93 10.09 3.05 18.09
CA THR A 93 9.17 3.13 16.94
C THR A 93 9.39 4.42 16.16
N TYR A 94 9.67 5.53 16.84
CA TYR A 94 10.02 6.79 16.17
C TYR A 94 11.32 6.67 15.36
N ASP A 95 12.37 6.11 15.95
CA ASP A 95 13.68 5.99 15.29
C ASP A 95 13.64 5.06 14.07
N LYS A 96 12.81 4.01 14.11
CA LYS A 96 12.61 3.10 12.96
C LYS A 96 11.79 3.71 11.83
N SER A 97 10.86 4.61 12.14
CA SER A 97 9.91 5.16 11.16
C SER A 97 10.35 6.49 10.56
N ARG A 98 11.20 7.27 11.24
CA ARG A 98 11.66 8.59 10.75
C ARG A 98 12.40 8.55 9.41
N PHE A 99 12.95 7.39 9.05
CA PHE A 99 13.64 7.16 7.77
C PHE A 99 12.76 6.44 6.73
N ALA A 100 11.47 6.26 6.99
CA ALA A 100 10.58 5.61 6.05
C ALA A 100 10.45 6.44 4.78
N ASN A 101 10.70 5.79 3.65
CA ASN A 101 10.66 6.38 2.32
C ASN A 101 10.01 5.39 1.33
N PRO A 102 8.74 5.01 1.53
CA PRO A 102 8.14 3.95 0.72
C PRO A 102 7.97 4.37 -0.73
N VAL A 103 8.21 3.42 -1.64
CA VAL A 103 7.99 3.60 -3.06
C VAL A 103 6.49 3.56 -3.34
N TYR A 104 6.03 4.52 -4.15
CA TYR A 104 4.66 4.64 -4.61
C TYR A 104 4.50 4.07 -6.02
N TYR A 105 3.49 3.23 -6.18
CA TYR A 105 3.18 2.53 -7.41
C TYR A 105 1.73 2.73 -7.83
N ILE A 106 1.49 2.78 -9.14
CA ILE A 106 0.16 2.79 -9.74
C ILE A 106 0.06 1.68 -10.79
N PHE A 107 -1.02 0.91 -10.73
CA PHE A 107 -1.41 -0.05 -11.76
C PHE A 107 -2.58 0.53 -12.57
N ASP A 108 -2.39 0.58 -13.89
CA ASP A 108 -3.43 1.01 -14.84
C ASP A 108 -4.29 -0.18 -15.24
N ASN A 109 -5.53 -0.18 -14.77
CA ASN A 109 -6.50 -1.25 -14.99
C ASN A 109 -7.70 -0.78 -15.83
N ARG A 110 -7.61 0.40 -16.48
CA ARG A 110 -8.74 1.02 -17.18
C ARG A 110 -9.36 0.11 -18.24
N ALA A 111 -8.52 -0.59 -19.00
CA ALA A 111 -8.99 -1.51 -20.05
C ALA A 111 -9.78 -2.71 -19.50
N HIS A 112 -9.48 -3.18 -18.28
CA HIS A 112 -10.25 -4.26 -17.65
C HIS A 112 -11.49 -3.74 -16.96
N ALA A 113 -11.39 -2.60 -16.28
CA ALA A 113 -12.51 -1.92 -15.62
C ALA A 113 -13.64 -1.58 -16.62
N ALA A 114 -13.29 -1.10 -17.82
CA ALA A 114 -14.26 -0.83 -18.89
C ALA A 114 -14.99 -2.08 -19.38
N ARG A 115 -14.37 -3.26 -19.28
CA ARG A 115 -14.94 -4.54 -19.75
C ARG A 115 -15.83 -5.23 -18.71
N HIS A 116 -15.61 -4.99 -17.41
CA HIS A 116 -16.25 -5.78 -16.34
C HIS A 116 -17.07 -4.92 -15.38
N GLY A 117 -17.04 -3.58 -15.49
CA GLY A 117 -17.57 -2.68 -14.47
C GLY A 117 -16.86 -2.86 -13.12
N PRO A 118 -17.11 -1.98 -12.12
CA PRO A 118 -16.69 -2.28 -10.76
C PRO A 118 -17.40 -3.57 -10.32
N ALA A 119 -16.64 -4.57 -9.86
CA ALA A 119 -17.22 -5.82 -9.39
C ALA A 119 -18.31 -5.50 -8.34
N SER A 120 -19.53 -5.97 -8.57
CA SER A 120 -20.65 -5.83 -7.64
C SER A 120 -20.41 -6.72 -6.41
N GLY A 121 -19.45 -6.35 -5.56
CA GLY A 121 -19.14 -7.00 -4.29
C GLY A 121 -19.81 -6.25 -3.15
N GLY A 122 -20.67 -6.95 -2.41
CA GLY A 122 -21.57 -6.43 -1.39
C GLY A 122 -20.92 -5.68 -0.23
N ARG A 123 -21.78 -4.91 0.44
CA ARG A 123 -21.51 -4.25 1.72
C ARG A 123 -21.32 -5.28 2.83
#